data_AF-A0A4R9FZR7-F1
#
_entry.id   AF-A0A4R9FZR7-F1
#
_cell.length_a   1.000
_cell.length_b   1.000
_cell.length_c   1.000
_cell.angle_alpha   90.00
_cell.angle_beta   90.00
_cell.angle_gamma   90.00
#
_symmetry.space_group_name_H-M   'P 1'
#
loop_
_entity.id
_entity.type
_entity.pdbx_description
1 polymer ?
#
loop_
_entity_poly.entity_id
_entity_poly.type
_entity_poly.pdbx_seq_one_letter_code
_entity_poly.pdbx_strand_id
1 'polypeptide(L)'
;MVFGLMIDHPARWNAYKLAFGLTALSYLFYFLSLPFVLFALLAVGLLCLIGGLFFPHTFDHLYRTFQFLVLGILSFFLSLFILIGYLIFWRPFQFILGSKNQD
;
A
#
# COMPACT_ATOMS: atom_id res chain seq x y z
N MET A 1 -23.10 -14.22 -8.61
CA MET A 1 -23.22 -15.00 -7.35
C MET A 1 -22.02 -14.88 -6.40
N VAL A 2 -20.87 -14.29 -6.77
CA VAL A 2 -19.70 -14.14 -5.88
C VAL A 2 -19.82 -12.95 -4.90
N PHE A 3 -20.56 -11.89 -5.29
CA PHE A 3 -20.77 -10.71 -4.45
C PHE A 3 -21.72 -10.91 -3.25
N GLY A 4 -22.53 -11.98 -3.24
CA GLY A 4 -23.40 -12.30 -2.09
C GLY A 4 -22.59 -12.77 -0.86
N LEU A 5 -21.60 -13.63 -1.10
CA LEU A 5 -20.65 -14.12 -0.08
C LEU A 5 -19.76 -13.02 0.54
N MET A 6 -19.71 -11.84 -0.07
CA MET A 6 -19.01 -10.65 0.40
C MET A 6 -19.82 -9.85 1.43
N ILE A 7 -21.15 -9.88 1.32
CA ILE A 7 -22.08 -9.09 2.16
C ILE A 7 -22.50 -9.84 3.43
N ASP A 8 -22.55 -11.17 3.39
CA ASP A 8 -23.05 -11.98 4.51
C ASP A 8 -22.07 -12.07 5.71
N HIS A 9 -20.78 -11.73 5.53
CA HIS A 9 -19.78 -11.86 6.60
C HIS A 9 -18.87 -10.62 6.73
N PRO A 10 -19.16 -9.70 7.67
CA PRO A 10 -18.34 -8.50 7.89
C PRO A 10 -16.88 -8.81 8.27
N ALA A 11 -16.60 -10.01 8.79
CA ALA A 11 -15.24 -10.49 9.08
C ALA A 11 -14.35 -10.60 7.82
N ARG A 12 -14.94 -10.79 6.64
CA ARG A 12 -14.19 -10.90 5.38
C ARG A 12 -13.81 -9.55 4.76
N TRP A 13 -14.46 -8.48 5.20
CA TRP A 13 -14.28 -7.14 4.64
C TRP A 13 -12.84 -6.62 4.79
N ASN A 14 -12.20 -6.93 5.92
CA ASN A 14 -10.82 -6.54 6.18
C ASN A 14 -9.83 -7.23 5.24
N ALA A 15 -10.02 -8.53 4.97
CA ALA A 15 -9.20 -9.28 4.02
C ALA A 15 -9.30 -8.72 2.60
N TYR A 16 -10.52 -8.38 2.17
CA TYR A 16 -10.72 -7.75 0.86
C TYR A 16 -10.07 -6.38 0.77
N LYS A 17 -10.25 -5.52 1.77
CA LYS A 17 -9.59 -4.20 1.82
C LYS A 17 -8.07 -4.31 1.70
N LEU A 18 -7.47 -5.26 2.41
CA LEU A 18 -6.04 -5.51 2.34
C LEU A 18 -5.60 -6.02 0.97
N ALA A 19 -6.29 -7.02 0.42
CA ALA A 19 -5.98 -7.60 -0.88
C ALA A 19 -6.09 -6.55 -2.00
N PHE A 20 -7.17 -5.77 -2.03
CA PHE A 20 -7.35 -4.68 -2.98
C PHE A 20 -6.35 -3.55 -2.75
N GLY A 21 -6.04 -3.21 -1.48
CA GLY A 21 -5.02 -2.21 -1.14
C GLY A 21 -3.63 -2.60 -1.62
N LEU A 22 -3.22 -3.86 -1.39
CA LEU A 22 -1.96 -4.42 -1.90
C LEU A 22 -1.93 -4.48 -3.43
N THR A 23 -3.06 -4.76 -4.07
CA THR A 23 -3.17 -4.74 -5.54
C THR A 23 -3.00 -3.32 -6.08
N ALA A 24 -3.66 -2.33 -5.49
CA ALA A 24 -3.49 -0.92 -5.87
C ALA A 24 -2.05 -0.44 -5.63
N LEU A 25 -1.44 -0.85 -4.52
CA LEU A 25 -0.05 -0.54 -4.21
C LEU A 25 0.92 -1.22 -5.20
N SER A 26 0.64 -2.45 -5.63
CA SER A 26 1.42 -3.14 -6.67
C SER A 26 1.40 -2.39 -8.00
N TYR A 27 0.27 -1.77 -8.35
CA TYR A 27 0.15 -0.94 -9.55
C TYR A 27 1.03 0.32 -9.48
N LEU A 28 1.27 0.84 -8.28
CA LEU A 28 2.19 1.97 -8.07
C LEU A 28 3.65 1.55 -8.33
N PHE A 29 4.02 0.34 -7.92
CA PHE A 29 5.35 -0.24 -8.22
C PHE A 29 5.53 -0.66 -9.68
N TYR A 30 4.44 -0.90 -10.41
CA TYR A 30 4.48 -1.08 -11.86
C TYR A 30 5.10 0.13 -12.55
N PHE A 31 4.65 1.35 -12.20
CA PHE A 31 5.21 2.60 -12.75
C PHE A 31 6.66 2.85 -12.31
N LEU A 32 7.03 2.37 -11.13
CA LEU A 32 8.39 2.47 -10.61
C LEU A 32 9.34 1.43 -11.25
N SER A 33 8.85 0.60 -12.19
CA SER A 33 9.59 -0.44 -12.89
C SER A 33 10.32 -1.42 -11.95
N LEU A 34 9.71 -1.74 -10.81
CA LEU A 34 10.23 -2.69 -9.81
C LEU A 34 9.42 -4.00 -9.85
N PRO A 35 9.68 -4.89 -10.83
CA PRO A 35 8.85 -6.07 -11.07
C PRO A 35 8.85 -7.06 -9.90
N PHE A 36 9.99 -7.24 -9.23
CA PHE A 36 10.09 -8.16 -8.10
C PHE A 36 9.19 -7.75 -6.92
N VAL A 37 9.10 -6.45 -6.64
CA VAL A 37 8.27 -5.89 -5.57
C VAL A 37 6.79 -6.01 -5.94
N LEU A 38 6.45 -5.77 -7.21
CA LEU A 38 5.10 -5.94 -7.74
C LEU A 38 4.59 -7.38 -7.57
N PHE A 39 5.39 -8.38 -7.98
CA PHE A 39 5.01 -9.78 -7.85
C PHE A 39 4.87 -10.21 -6.39
N ALA A 40 5.75 -9.73 -5.51
CA ALA A 40 5.65 -9.99 -4.08
C ALA A 40 4.35 -9.43 -3.48
N LEU A 41 3.99 -8.18 -3.80
CA LEU A 41 2.74 -7.57 -3.30
C LEU A 41 1.49 -8.30 -3.81
N LEU A 42 1.48 -8.69 -5.09
CA LEU A 42 0.36 -9.45 -5.66
C LEU A 42 0.24 -10.82 -5.00
N ALA A 43 1.35 -11.54 -4.80
CA ALA A 43 1.34 -12.84 -4.13
C ALA A 43 0.82 -12.73 -2.69
N VAL A 44 1.28 -11.73 -1.94
CA VAL A 44 0.80 -11.45 -0.58
C VAL A 44 -0.68 -11.08 -0.59
N GLY A 45 -1.14 -10.25 -1.53
CA GLY A 45 -2.55 -9.90 -1.70
C GLY A 45 -3.43 -11.12 -2.00
N LEU A 46 -2.93 -12.05 -2.82
CA LEU A 46 -3.62 -13.30 -3.17
C LEU A 46 -3.71 -14.23 -1.96
N LEU A 47 -2.63 -14.39 -1.19
CA LEU A 47 -2.63 -15.13 0.07
C LEU A 47 -3.58 -14.52 1.10
N CYS A 48 -3.66 -13.19 1.14
CA CYS A 48 -4.58 -12.45 1.99
C CYS A 48 -6.05 -12.73 1.62
N LEU A 49 -6.36 -12.76 0.32
CA LEU A 49 -7.69 -13.08 -0.19
C LEU A 49 -8.08 -14.53 0.09
N ILE A 50 -7.17 -15.49 -0.13
CA ILE A 50 -7.38 -16.91 0.17
C ILE A 50 -7.57 -17.10 1.68
N GLY A 51 -6.70 -16.51 2.51
CA GLY A 51 -6.79 -16.60 3.97
C GLY A 51 -8.09 -16.02 4.51
N GLY A 52 -8.54 -14.88 3.99
CA GLY A 52 -9.83 -14.27 4.36
C GLY A 52 -11.06 -15.05 3.90
N LEU A 53 -10.98 -15.74 2.75
CA LEU A 53 -12.09 -16.52 2.21
C LEU A 53 -12.32 -17.82 3.02
N PHE A 54 -11.24 -18.56 3.28
CA PHE A 54 -11.28 -19.88 3.93
C PHE A 54 -11.23 -19.81 5.47
N PHE A 55 -10.53 -18.83 6.06
CA PHE A 55 -10.31 -18.74 7.50
C PHE A 55 -10.56 -17.32 8.06
N PRO A 56 -11.81 -16.79 7.98
CA PRO A 56 -12.11 -15.39 8.30
C PRO A 56 -11.80 -15.01 9.76
N HIS A 57 -12.06 -15.88 10.73
CA HIS A 57 -11.82 -15.57 12.16
C HIS A 57 -10.33 -15.50 12.52
N THR A 58 -9.53 -16.47 12.04
CA THR A 58 -8.08 -16.49 12.26
C THR A 58 -7.41 -15.32 11.54
N PHE A 59 -7.89 -15.02 10.33
CA PHE A 59 -7.40 -13.89 9.54
C PHE A 59 -7.70 -12.55 10.23
N ASP A 60 -8.91 -12.34 10.76
CA ASP A 60 -9.26 -11.09 11.43
C ASP A 60 -8.42 -10.86 12.70
N HIS A 61 -8.15 -11.90 13.48
CA HIS A 61 -7.26 -11.80 14.65
C HIS A 61 -5.83 -11.44 14.26
N LEU A 62 -5.26 -12.12 13.25
CA LEU A 62 -3.94 -11.79 12.73
C LEU A 62 -3.89 -10.37 12.18
N TYR A 63 -4.90 -9.98 11.42
CA TYR A 63 -5.01 -8.62 10.89
C TYR A 63 -5.00 -7.58 12.00
N ARG A 64 -5.77 -7.78 13.08
CA ARG A 64 -5.82 -6.86 14.22
C ARG A 64 -4.49 -6.76 14.96
N THR A 65 -3.76 -7.88 15.10
CA THR A 65 -2.41 -7.89 15.67
C THR A 65 -1.41 -7.14 14.78
N PHE A 66 -1.46 -7.36 13.47
CA PHE A 66 -0.54 -6.73 12.51
C PHE A 66 -0.99 -5.35 12.04
N GLN A 67 -2.17 -4.88 12.43
CA GLN A 67 -2.74 -3.61 11.97
C GLN A 67 -1.80 -2.42 12.24
N PHE A 68 -1.18 -2.37 13.41
CA PHE A 68 -0.21 -1.33 13.76
C PHE A 68 1.04 -1.38 12.88
N LEU A 69 1.50 -2.58 12.53
CA LEU A 69 2.67 -2.81 11.69
C LEU A 69 2.36 -2.39 10.25
N VAL A 70 1.18 -2.76 9.73
CA VAL A 70 0.69 -2.34 8.41
C VAL A 70 0.55 -0.82 8.35
N LEU A 71 -0.06 -0.18 9.34
CA LEU A 71 -0.16 1.29 9.40
C LEU A 71 1.21 1.96 9.44
N GLY A 72 2.15 1.40 10.22
CA GLY A 72 3.52 1.92 10.34
C GLY A 72 4.30 1.82 9.03
N ILE A 73 4.18 0.70 8.32
CA ILE A 73 4.78 0.55 6.98
C ILE A 73 4.17 1.57 6.01
N LEU A 74 2.84 1.72 6.03
CA LEU A 74 2.14 2.62 5.12
C LEU A 74 2.49 4.09 5.38
N SER A 75 2.60 4.50 6.65
CA SER A 75 3.04 5.85 7.04
C SER A 75 4.51 6.10 6.68
N PHE A 76 5.37 5.10 6.82
CA PHE A 76 6.77 5.19 6.42
C PHE A 76 6.90 5.40 4.91
N PHE A 77 6.19 4.60 4.10
CA PHE A 77 6.17 4.78 2.63
C PHE A 77 5.62 6.14 2.22
N LEU A 78 4.55 6.61 2.87
CA LEU A 78 3.98 7.92 2.61
C LEU A 78 4.99 9.04 2.92
N SER A 79 5.68 8.95 4.06
CA SER A 79 6.75 9.89 4.43
C SER A 79 7.90 9.88 3.41
N LEU A 80 8.31 8.69 2.95
CA LEU A 80 9.31 8.52 1.90
C LEU A 80 8.86 9.19 0.58
N PHE A 81 7.60 9.00 0.19
CA PHE A 81 7.03 9.65 -1.00
C PHE A 81 7.00 11.17 -0.88
N ILE A 82 6.59 11.69 0.28
CA ILE A 82 6.60 13.13 0.55
C ILE A 82 8.04 13.67 0.50
N LEU A 83 9.00 12.95 1.08
CA LEU A 83 10.42 13.34 1.07
C LEU A 83 11.00 13.32 -0.36
N ILE A 84 10.70 12.29 -1.15
CA ILE A 84 11.11 12.21 -2.57
C ILE A 84 10.48 13.37 -3.36
N GLY A 85 9.18 13.61 -3.19
CA GLY A 85 8.48 14.72 -3.81
C GLY A 85 9.10 16.05 -3.40
N TYR A 86 9.37 16.24 -2.11
CA TYR A 86 10.09 17.41 -1.61
C TYR A 86 11.46 17.55 -2.29
N LEU A 87 12.29 16.51 -2.36
CA LEU A 87 13.58 16.59 -3.04
C LEU A 87 13.46 16.94 -4.53
N ILE A 88 12.48 16.36 -5.23
CA ILE A 88 12.25 16.59 -6.66
C ILE A 88 11.73 18.00 -6.94
N PHE A 89 10.84 18.55 -6.11
CA PHE A 89 10.26 19.88 -6.30
C PHE A 89 11.09 20.99 -5.64
N TRP A 90 11.68 20.74 -4.48
CA TRP A 90 12.47 21.72 -3.72
C TRP A 90 13.85 21.98 -4.34
N ARG A 91 14.55 20.95 -4.84
CA ARG A 91 15.84 21.16 -5.52
C ARG A 91 15.76 22.10 -6.73
N PRO A 92 14.83 21.95 -7.70
CA PRO A 92 14.73 22.88 -8.81
C PRO A 92 14.24 24.26 -8.35
N PHE A 93 13.39 24.33 -7.33
CA PHE A 93 12.94 25.61 -6.78
C PHE A 93 14.10 26.39 -6.13
N GLN A 94 14.99 25.72 -5.40
CA GLN A 94 16.22 26.34 -4.88
C GLN A 94 17.18 26.75 -5.99
N PHE A 95 17.29 26.01 -7.09
CA PHE A 95 18.11 26.42 -8.24
C PHE A 95 17.55 27.70 -8.91
N ILE A 96 16.23 27.78 -9.07
CA ILE A 96 15.57 28.92 -9.73
C ILE A 96 15.55 30.17 -8.84
N LEU A 97 15.30 30.05 -7.53
CA LEU A 97 15.30 31.19 -6.59
C LEU A 97 16.68 31.54 -6.05
N GLY A 98 17.58 30.58 -5.87
CA GLY A 98 18.94 30.79 -5.37
C GLY A 98 19.87 31.45 -6.38
N SER A 99 19.64 31.23 -7.68
CA SER A 99 20.39 31.93 -8.74
C SER A 99 20.09 33.43 -8.80
N LYS A 100 19.01 33.91 -8.16
CA LYS A 100 18.60 35.32 -8.21
C LYS A 100 19.24 36.19 -7.13
N ASN A 101 20.12 35.60 -6.30
CA ASN A 101 20.80 36.29 -5.20
C ASN A 101 22.31 36.45 -5.43
N GLN A 102 22.76 36.30 -6.68
CA GLN A 102 24.17 36.45 -7.08
C GLN A 102 24.44 37.62 -8.03
N ASP A 103 23.45 38.48 -8.27
CA ASP A 103 23.63 39.76 -8.98
C ASP A 103 23.38 40.95 -8.05
#